data_AF-A0A090R1X1-F1
#
_entry.id   AF-A0A090R1X1-F1
#
_cell.length_a   1.000
_cell.length_b   1.000
_cell.length_c   1.000
_cell.angle_alpha   90.00
_cell.angle_beta   90.00
_cell.angle_gamma   90.00
#
_symmetry.space_group_name_H-M   'P 1'
#
loop_
_entity.id
_entity.type
_entity.pdbx_description
1 polymer ?
#
loop_
_entity_poly.entity_id
_entity_poly.type
_entity_poly.pdbx_seq_one_letter_code
_entity_poly.pdbx_strand_id
1 'polypeptide(L)'
;MTMATQAGLSADNGIDITLLKRAKAENLPVRELESLTQQIELLEGLEDHGKDLLLSTVDDWQALSEQLNCLLSAWKAGDQQQLLKLVDDSQYNAHTDDVLINNRNRDWADQFVHAPAYQQGHFVVVVGAMHLFGQQGVPALLQAEGFKVSLLTQGHSVQCR
;
A
#
# COMPACT_ATOMS: atom_id res chain seq x y z
N MET A 1 -0.72 9.35 15.92
CA MET A 1 0.74 9.62 15.82
C MET A 1 1.55 9.07 17.01
N THR A 2 1.05 9.10 18.25
CA THR A 2 1.81 8.61 19.42
C THR A 2 2.31 7.17 19.31
N MET A 3 1.48 6.23 18.80
CA MET A 3 1.87 4.82 18.67
C MET A 3 3.04 4.61 17.69
N ALA A 4 3.00 5.24 16.51
CA ALA A 4 4.08 5.14 15.53
C ALA A 4 5.41 5.68 16.07
N THR A 5 5.37 6.82 16.76
CA THR A 5 6.57 7.39 17.40
C THR A 5 7.07 6.51 18.55
N GLN A 6 6.19 5.89 19.34
CA GLN A 6 6.56 4.92 20.38
C GLN A 6 7.21 3.66 19.78
N ALA A 7 6.80 3.24 18.58
CA ALA A 7 7.43 2.17 17.80
C ALA A 7 8.75 2.62 17.12
N GLY A 8 9.22 3.83 17.36
CA GLY A 8 10.46 4.37 16.79
C GLY A 8 10.34 4.84 15.34
N LEU A 9 9.12 4.99 14.82
CA LEU A 9 8.88 5.49 13.46
C LEU A 9 8.87 7.01 13.43
N SER A 10 9.41 7.57 12.34
CA SER A 10 9.37 9.00 12.04
C SER A 10 8.81 9.23 10.65
N ALA A 11 7.88 10.18 10.52
CA ALA A 11 7.32 10.57 9.24
C ALA A 11 8.39 11.10 8.27
N ASP A 12 9.44 11.74 8.79
CA ASP A 12 10.55 12.28 7.98
C ASP A 12 11.38 11.19 7.31
N ASN A 13 11.31 9.97 7.84
CA ASN A 13 12.01 8.77 7.38
C ASN A 13 11.08 7.80 6.62
N GLY A 14 9.86 8.23 6.28
CA GLY A 14 8.95 7.43 5.45
C GLY A 14 9.54 7.12 4.08
N ILE A 15 9.12 6.01 3.48
CA ILE A 15 9.63 5.54 2.18
C ILE A 15 9.36 6.58 1.08
N ASP A 16 8.14 7.12 1.03
CA ASP A 16 7.71 8.13 0.08
C ASP A 16 8.58 9.38 0.15
N ILE A 17 8.74 9.95 1.37
CA ILE A 17 9.57 11.13 1.59
C ILE A 17 11.03 10.88 1.23
N THR A 18 11.55 9.69 1.56
CA THR A 18 12.94 9.32 1.26
C THR A 18 13.18 9.23 -0.24
N LEU A 19 12.29 8.56 -0.97
CA LEU A 19 12.42 8.39 -2.42
C LEU A 19 12.14 9.68 -3.19
N LEU A 20 11.20 10.51 -2.73
CA LEU A 20 10.95 11.85 -3.31
C LEU A 20 12.15 12.78 -3.12
N LYS A 21 12.77 12.79 -1.93
CA LYS A 21 14.02 13.54 -1.69
C LYS A 21 15.13 13.08 -2.63
N ARG A 22 15.28 11.76 -2.82
CA ARG A 22 16.25 11.18 -3.73
C ARG A 22 15.98 11.55 -5.18
N ALA A 23 14.74 11.40 -5.65
CA ALA A 23 14.33 11.78 -7.01
C ALA A 23 14.63 13.25 -7.28
N LYS A 24 14.35 14.15 -6.33
CA LYS A 24 14.71 15.57 -6.43
C LYS A 24 16.22 15.79 -6.52
N ALA A 25 17.02 15.12 -5.69
CA ALA A 25 18.47 15.24 -5.71
C ALA A 25 19.11 14.73 -7.01
N GLU A 26 18.53 13.68 -7.60
CA GLU A 26 18.99 13.05 -8.84
C GLU A 26 18.31 13.63 -10.10
N ASN A 27 17.42 14.63 -9.96
CA ASN A 27 16.60 15.19 -11.04
C ASN A 27 15.79 14.13 -11.82
N LEU A 28 15.29 13.11 -11.12
CA LEU A 28 14.43 12.08 -11.71
C LEU A 28 13.01 12.62 -11.86
N PRO A 29 12.34 12.36 -13.01
CA PRO A 29 10.94 12.72 -13.18
C PRO A 29 10.05 11.92 -12.22
N VAL A 30 9.18 12.61 -11.51
CA VAL A 30 8.17 11.99 -10.63
C VAL A 30 6.81 12.09 -11.33
N ARG A 31 6.08 10.99 -11.35
CA ARG A 31 4.71 10.90 -11.86
C ARG A 31 3.82 10.40 -10.73
N GLU A 32 2.73 11.11 -10.48
CA GLU A 32 1.68 10.64 -9.57
C GLU A 32 0.79 9.62 -10.28
N LEU A 33 0.39 8.55 -9.58
CA LEU A 33 -0.58 7.58 -10.10
C LEU A 33 -2.02 8.10 -9.98
N GLU A 34 -2.22 9.03 -9.06
CA GLU A 34 -3.44 9.77 -8.77
C GLU A 34 -3.05 11.07 -8.03
N SER A 35 -3.88 12.09 -8.12
CA SER A 35 -3.69 13.37 -7.43
C SER A 35 -4.17 13.34 -5.98
N LEU A 36 -3.70 14.30 -5.19
CA LEU A 36 -4.20 14.51 -3.83
C LEU A 36 -5.72 14.74 -3.79
N THR A 37 -6.26 15.48 -4.77
CA THR A 37 -7.70 15.74 -4.84
C THR A 37 -8.49 14.45 -5.04
N GLN A 38 -8.02 13.57 -5.94
CA GLN A 38 -8.65 12.25 -6.13
C GLN A 38 -8.64 11.43 -4.83
N GLN A 39 -7.54 11.43 -4.07
CA GLN A 39 -7.50 10.73 -2.78
C GLN A 39 -8.50 11.28 -1.76
N ILE A 40 -8.69 12.60 -1.72
CA ILE A 40 -9.68 13.24 -0.85
C ILE A 40 -11.10 12.86 -1.30
N GLU A 41 -11.39 12.92 -2.60
CA GLU A 41 -12.69 12.55 -3.17
C GLU A 41 -13.05 11.09 -2.87
N LEU A 42 -12.09 10.18 -2.88
CA LEU A 42 -12.31 8.78 -2.49
C LEU A 42 -12.78 8.66 -1.03
N LEU A 43 -12.18 9.43 -0.10
CA LEU A 43 -12.57 9.44 1.31
C LEU A 43 -13.95 10.08 1.51
N GLU A 44 -14.23 11.18 0.80
CA GLU A 44 -15.53 11.85 0.83
C GLU A 44 -16.66 10.99 0.24
N GLY A 45 -16.32 10.11 -0.71
CA GLY A 45 -17.23 9.19 -1.38
C GLY A 45 -17.58 7.93 -0.58
N LEU A 46 -16.95 7.70 0.58
CA LEU A 46 -17.26 6.53 1.40
C LEU A 46 -18.68 6.60 1.98
N GLU A 47 -19.37 5.46 2.01
CA GLU A 47 -20.68 5.32 2.65
C GLU A 47 -20.65 5.79 4.11
N ASP A 48 -21.76 6.41 4.55
CA ASP A 48 -21.92 6.98 5.89
C ASP A 48 -20.73 7.88 6.32
N HIS A 49 -20.10 8.57 5.37
CA HIS A 49 -18.93 9.42 5.61
C HIS A 49 -17.76 8.67 6.26
N GLY A 50 -17.54 7.41 5.88
CA GLY A 50 -16.45 6.59 6.40
C GLY A 50 -16.67 6.07 7.82
N LYS A 51 -17.92 5.96 8.26
CA LYS A 51 -18.28 5.39 9.58
C LYS A 51 -17.63 4.04 9.85
N ASP A 52 -17.50 3.20 8.83
CA ASP A 52 -16.86 1.89 8.93
C ASP A 52 -15.38 1.97 9.36
N LEU A 53 -14.62 2.90 8.76
CA LEU A 53 -13.22 3.14 9.16
C LEU A 53 -13.13 3.56 10.62
N LEU A 54 -14.04 4.44 11.05
CA LEU A 54 -14.09 4.89 12.44
C LEU A 54 -14.37 3.74 13.40
N LEU A 55 -15.38 2.92 13.09
CA LEU A 55 -15.77 1.80 13.94
C LEU A 55 -14.66 0.75 14.03
N SER A 56 -14.12 0.30 12.90
CA SER A 56 -12.98 -0.62 12.89
C SER A 56 -11.79 -0.06 13.67
N THR A 57 -11.45 1.22 13.49
CA THR A 57 -10.36 1.85 14.24
C THR A 57 -10.59 1.84 15.76
N VAL A 58 -11.83 2.02 16.21
CA VAL A 58 -12.19 2.00 17.63
C VAL A 58 -12.17 0.57 18.18
N ASP A 59 -12.74 -0.38 17.43
CA ASP A 59 -12.83 -1.78 17.82
C ASP A 59 -11.43 -2.42 17.92
N ASP A 60 -10.53 -2.07 17.00
CA ASP A 60 -9.16 -2.59 16.94
C ASP A 60 -8.16 -1.78 17.77
N TRP A 61 -8.58 -0.68 18.42
CA TRP A 61 -7.68 0.30 19.04
C TRP A 61 -6.65 -0.31 19.98
N GLN A 62 -7.04 -1.32 20.76
CA GLN A 62 -6.15 -2.00 21.71
C GLN A 62 -5.11 -2.88 21.02
N ALA A 63 -5.47 -3.48 19.88
CA ALA A 63 -4.62 -4.38 19.10
C ALA A 63 -3.68 -3.63 18.14
N LEU A 64 -3.96 -2.37 17.81
CA LEU A 64 -3.19 -1.58 16.83
C LEU A 64 -1.67 -1.56 17.10
N SER A 65 -1.24 -1.52 18.36
CA SER A 65 0.20 -1.53 18.70
C SER A 65 0.87 -2.87 18.37
N GLU A 66 0.21 -3.98 18.70
CA GLU A 66 0.70 -5.33 18.40
C GLU A 66 0.69 -5.58 16.89
N GLN A 67 -0.40 -5.23 16.22
CA GLN A 67 -0.52 -5.29 14.77
C GLN A 67 0.56 -4.47 14.07
N LEU A 68 0.85 -3.25 14.53
CA LEU A 68 1.92 -2.42 13.99
C LEU A 68 3.30 -3.08 14.17
N ASN A 69 3.60 -3.63 15.35
CA ASN A 69 4.86 -4.32 15.60
C ASN A 69 5.02 -5.58 14.73
N CYS A 70 3.94 -6.33 14.55
CA CYS A 70 3.87 -7.48 13.66
C CYS A 70 4.12 -7.06 12.21
N LEU A 71 3.44 -6.02 11.72
CA LEU A 71 3.62 -5.46 10.38
C LEU A 71 5.06 -5.02 10.14
N LEU A 72 5.66 -4.28 11.07
CA LEU A 72 7.05 -3.84 10.96
C LEU A 72 8.03 -5.01 10.90
N SER A 73 7.77 -6.06 11.70
CA SER A 73 8.61 -7.26 11.73
C SER A 73 8.51 -8.04 10.42
N ALA A 74 7.29 -8.27 9.93
CA ALA A 74 7.02 -8.95 8.66
C ALA A 74 7.58 -8.17 7.47
N TRP A 75 7.39 -6.84 7.45
CA TRP A 75 7.92 -5.96 6.40
C TRP A 75 9.45 -6.01 6.32
N LYS A 76 10.14 -5.87 7.46
CA LYS A 76 11.61 -5.94 7.52
C LYS A 76 12.15 -7.31 7.12
N ALA A 77 11.45 -8.38 7.48
CA ALA A 77 11.83 -9.74 7.14
C ALA A 77 11.48 -10.14 5.71
N GLY A 78 10.64 -9.36 5.01
CA GLY A 78 10.11 -9.72 3.70
C GLY A 78 9.16 -10.92 3.75
N ASP A 79 8.49 -11.17 4.89
CA ASP A 79 7.57 -12.29 5.07
C ASP A 79 6.27 -12.05 4.32
N GLN A 80 6.22 -12.49 3.06
CA GLN A 80 5.05 -12.29 2.21
C GLN A 80 3.79 -12.98 2.72
N GLN A 81 3.93 -14.14 3.38
CA GLN A 81 2.79 -14.88 3.87
C GLN A 81 2.16 -14.14 5.06
N GLN A 82 2.99 -13.66 5.98
CA GLN A 82 2.51 -12.87 7.10
C GLN A 82 1.98 -11.50 6.66
N LEU A 83 2.58 -10.86 5.66
CA LEU A 83 2.08 -9.61 5.09
C LEU A 83 0.73 -9.79 4.40
N LEU A 84 0.55 -10.87 3.63
CA LEU A 84 -0.75 -11.20 3.03
C LEU A 84 -1.81 -11.40 4.11
N LYS A 85 -1.49 -12.19 5.15
CA LYS A 85 -2.41 -12.40 6.28
C LYS A 85 -2.79 -11.08 6.95
N LEU A 86 -1.83 -10.20 7.20
CA LEU A 86 -2.09 -8.90 7.81
C LEU A 86 -3.00 -8.02 6.95
N VAL A 87 -2.86 -8.08 5.61
CA VAL A 87 -3.75 -7.36 4.70
C VAL A 87 -5.16 -7.94 4.75
N ASP A 88 -5.29 -9.27 4.73
CA ASP A 88 -6.58 -9.96 4.81
C ASP A 88 -7.29 -9.70 6.16
N ASP A 89 -6.52 -9.66 7.26
CA ASP A 89 -7.02 -9.37 8.61
C ASP A 89 -7.36 -7.87 8.80
N SER A 90 -6.88 -6.97 7.92
CA SER A 90 -7.13 -5.52 7.98
C SER A 90 -8.22 -5.03 7.02
N GLN A 91 -8.99 -5.94 6.44
CA GLN A 91 -10.08 -5.61 5.53
C GLN A 91 -11.22 -4.91 6.27
N TYR A 92 -11.79 -3.90 5.62
CA TYR A 92 -13.00 -3.24 6.07
C TYR A 92 -14.22 -3.99 5.50
N ASN A 93 -15.35 -3.29 5.35
CA ASN A 93 -16.38 -3.81 4.46
C ASN A 93 -15.93 -3.77 2.98
N ALA A 94 -16.55 -4.62 2.16
CA ALA A 94 -16.18 -4.79 0.74
C ALA A 94 -16.25 -3.48 -0.08
N HIS A 95 -17.20 -2.60 0.21
CA HIS A 95 -17.32 -1.32 -0.49
C HIS A 95 -16.15 -0.39 -0.13
N THR A 96 -15.83 -0.26 1.16
CA THR A 96 -14.68 0.50 1.65
C THR A 96 -13.38 -0.01 1.03
N ASP A 97 -13.17 -1.32 1.02
CA ASP A 97 -11.97 -1.94 0.45
C ASP A 97 -11.85 -1.70 -1.06
N ASP A 98 -12.98 -1.76 -1.78
CA ASP A 98 -12.99 -1.45 -3.21
C ASP A 98 -12.62 0.01 -3.46
N VAL A 99 -13.19 0.97 -2.73
CA VAL A 99 -12.90 2.40 -2.89
C VAL A 99 -11.45 2.72 -2.52
N LEU A 100 -10.97 2.21 -1.39
CA LEU A 100 -9.67 2.58 -0.85
C LEU A 100 -8.51 1.81 -1.47
N ILE A 101 -8.73 0.59 -2.00
CA ILE A 101 -7.65 -0.28 -2.47
C ILE A 101 -7.94 -0.83 -3.87
N ASN A 102 -8.99 -1.64 -4.04
CA ASN A 102 -9.08 -2.49 -5.24
C ASN A 102 -9.35 -1.69 -6.53
N ASN A 103 -10.22 -0.67 -6.48
CA ASN A 103 -10.48 0.20 -7.64
C ASN A 103 -9.20 0.92 -8.07
N ARG A 104 -8.46 1.49 -7.11
CA ARG A 104 -7.18 2.15 -7.38
C ARG A 104 -6.16 1.18 -7.99
N ASN A 105 -6.07 -0.04 -7.48
CA ASN A 105 -5.17 -1.06 -8.04
C ASN A 105 -5.53 -1.39 -9.50
N ARG A 106 -6.83 -1.55 -9.80
CA ARG A 106 -7.32 -1.78 -11.16
C ARG A 106 -7.02 -0.61 -12.08
N ASP A 107 -7.28 0.61 -11.62
CA ASP A 107 -7.03 1.84 -12.39
C ASP A 107 -5.53 2.02 -12.68
N TRP A 108 -4.65 1.76 -11.71
CA TRP A 108 -3.21 1.86 -11.92
C TRP A 108 -2.68 0.75 -12.83
N ALA A 109 -3.17 -0.48 -12.68
CA ALA A 109 -2.81 -1.59 -13.56
C ALA A 109 -3.21 -1.27 -15.00
N ASP A 110 -4.43 -0.76 -15.24
CA ASP A 110 -4.89 -0.31 -16.56
C ASP A 110 -3.98 0.79 -17.13
N GLN A 111 -3.62 1.79 -16.33
CA GLN A 111 -2.68 2.84 -16.74
C GLN A 111 -1.33 2.26 -17.15
N PHE A 112 -0.75 1.34 -16.39
CA PHE A 112 0.53 0.72 -16.73
C PHE A 112 0.46 -0.10 -18.02
N VAL A 113 -0.67 -0.75 -18.29
CA VAL A 113 -0.86 -1.59 -19.47
C VAL A 113 -1.09 -0.72 -20.71
N HIS A 114 -1.87 0.35 -20.60
CA HIS A 114 -2.40 1.06 -21.78
C HIS A 114 -1.84 2.47 -21.98
N ALA A 115 -1.42 3.17 -20.93
CA ALA A 115 -1.01 4.56 -21.08
C ALA A 115 0.37 4.66 -21.77
N PRO A 116 0.52 5.51 -22.81
CA PRO A 116 1.79 5.67 -23.54
C PRO A 116 2.99 6.00 -22.66
N ALA A 117 2.75 6.66 -21.53
CA ALA A 117 3.78 7.07 -20.57
C ALA A 117 4.52 5.89 -19.93
N TYR A 118 3.94 4.69 -19.89
CA TYR A 118 4.51 3.50 -19.23
C TYR A 118 4.97 2.42 -20.22
N GLN A 119 4.77 2.62 -21.53
CA GLN A 119 5.10 1.63 -22.55
C GLN A 119 6.62 1.50 -22.81
N GLN A 120 7.42 2.47 -22.38
CA GLN A 120 8.86 2.49 -22.61
C GLN A 120 9.61 3.04 -21.40
N GLY A 121 10.75 2.42 -21.10
CA GLY A 121 11.65 2.83 -20.02
C GLY A 121 11.61 1.90 -18.81
N HIS A 122 12.27 2.33 -17.74
CA HIS A 122 12.31 1.63 -16.46
C HIS A 122 11.73 2.54 -15.39
N PHE A 123 10.77 2.02 -14.64
CA PHE A 123 10.05 2.77 -13.61
C PHE A 123 10.28 2.11 -12.26
N VAL A 124 10.38 2.95 -11.23
CA VAL A 124 10.22 2.54 -9.84
C VAL A 124 8.84 3.02 -9.41
N VAL A 125 7.94 2.08 -9.13
CA VAL A 125 6.61 2.37 -8.61
C VAL A 125 6.65 2.22 -7.10
N VAL A 126 6.16 3.22 -6.38
CA VAL A 126 6.15 3.28 -4.91
C VAL A 126 4.69 3.43 -4.48
N VAL A 127 4.18 2.43 -3.77
CA VAL A 127 2.80 2.38 -3.27
C VAL A 127 2.78 1.78 -1.87
N GLY A 128 1.69 2.01 -1.14
CA GLY A 128 1.46 1.38 0.17
C GLY A 128 1.42 -0.15 0.08
N ALA A 129 1.84 -0.81 1.17
CA ALA A 129 1.95 -2.28 1.20
C ALA A 129 0.64 -3.01 0.85
N MET A 130 -0.52 -2.47 1.24
CA MET A 130 -1.83 -3.06 0.94
C MET A 130 -2.12 -3.17 -0.56
N HIS A 131 -1.44 -2.40 -1.42
CA HIS A 131 -1.60 -2.46 -2.87
C HIS A 131 -0.81 -3.61 -3.53
N LEU A 132 0.04 -4.32 -2.78
CA LEU A 132 1.00 -5.28 -3.35
C LEU A 132 0.58 -6.75 -3.18
N PHE A 133 -0.25 -7.07 -2.19
CA PHE A 133 -0.55 -8.44 -1.80
C PHE A 133 -1.96 -8.87 -2.23
N GLY A 134 -2.15 -10.18 -2.38
CA GLY A 134 -3.44 -10.78 -2.76
C GLY A 134 -3.73 -10.71 -4.27
N GLN A 135 -4.87 -11.29 -4.65
CA GLN A 135 -5.29 -11.38 -6.07
C GLN A 135 -5.70 -10.01 -6.65
N GLN A 136 -6.07 -9.06 -5.80
CA GLN A 136 -6.38 -7.68 -6.20
C GLN A 136 -5.17 -6.75 -6.11
N GLY A 137 -4.00 -7.25 -5.70
CA GLY A 137 -2.77 -6.48 -5.66
C GLY A 137 -2.26 -6.16 -7.07
N VAL A 138 -1.62 -5.00 -7.24
CA VAL A 138 -1.08 -4.53 -8.53
C VAL A 138 -0.19 -5.58 -9.22
N PRO A 139 0.73 -6.29 -8.52
CA PRO A 139 1.54 -7.32 -9.18
C PRO A 139 0.71 -8.48 -9.75
N ALA A 140 -0.34 -8.92 -9.04
CA ALA A 140 -1.22 -9.99 -9.51
C ALA A 140 -2.04 -9.55 -10.73
N LEU A 141 -2.56 -8.32 -10.70
CA LEU A 141 -3.29 -7.73 -11.82
C LEU A 141 -2.40 -7.59 -13.06
N LEU A 142 -1.17 -7.08 -12.91
CA LEU A 142 -0.23 -7.00 -14.04
C LEU A 142 0.16 -8.38 -14.59
N GLN A 143 0.31 -9.38 -13.72
CA GLN A 143 0.56 -10.75 -14.16
C GLN A 143 -0.60 -11.31 -14.99
N ALA A 144 -1.85 -10.99 -14.62
CA ALA A 144 -3.04 -11.36 -15.40
C ALA A 144 -3.06 -10.70 -16.79
N GLU A 145 -2.51 -9.48 -16.90
CA GLU A 145 -2.31 -8.76 -18.17
C GLU A 145 -1.07 -9.22 -18.96
N GLY A 146 -0.42 -10.32 -18.53
CA GLY A 146 0.69 -10.95 -19.25
C GLY A 146 2.07 -10.42 -18.88
N PHE A 147 2.20 -9.58 -17.85
CA PHE A 147 3.51 -9.15 -17.37
C PHE A 147 4.23 -10.30 -16.66
N LYS A 148 5.55 -10.38 -16.87
CA LYS A 148 6.40 -11.24 -16.06
C LYS A 148 6.69 -10.55 -14.73
N VAL A 149 6.16 -11.12 -13.65
CA VAL A 149 6.40 -10.65 -12.29
C VAL A 149 7.43 -11.54 -11.60
N SER A 150 8.42 -10.93 -10.97
CA SER A 150 9.45 -11.63 -10.19
C SER A 150 9.76 -10.87 -8.92
N LEU A 151 9.71 -11.58 -7.78
CA LEU A 151 10.17 -11.04 -6.52
C LEU A 151 11.70 -10.87 -6.56
N LEU A 152 12.19 -9.67 -6.23
CA LEU A 152 13.62 -9.36 -6.25
C LEU A 152 14.30 -9.54 -4.89
N THR A 153 13.54 -9.66 -3.82
CA THR A 153 14.05 -9.82 -2.45
C THR A 153 13.84 -11.25 -1.96
N GLN A 154 14.64 -11.65 -0.97
CA GLN A 154 14.40 -12.88 -0.22
C GLN A 154 13.80 -12.52 1.14
N GLY A 155 12.80 -13.28 1.55
CA GLY A 155 12.17 -13.14 2.85
C GLY A 155 12.38 -14.37 3.73
N HIS A 156 12.08 -14.23 5.01
CA HIS A 156 12.01 -15.34 5.96
C HIS A 156 10.78 -15.19 6.84
N SER A 157 10.24 -16.31 7.32
CA SER A 157 9.06 -16.30 8.16
C SER A 157 9.33 -15.64 9.50
N VAL A 158 8.37 -14.86 9.99
CA VAL A 158 8.38 -14.28 11.33
C VAL A 158 7.21 -14.78 12.15
N GLN A 159 7.40 -14.87 13.47
CA GLN A 159 6.31 -15.05 14.40
C GLN A 159 6.02 -13.71 15.05
N CYS A 160 4.84 -13.16 14.78
CA CYS A 160 4.33 -12.04 15.53
C CYS A 160 4.04 -12.49 16.95
N ARG A 161 4.55 -11.74 17.93
CA ARG A 161 4.37 -11.96 19.36
C ARG A 161 3.71 -10.75 19.99
#